data_AF-A0A0N5CL17-F1
#
_entry.id   AF-A0A0N5CL17-F1
#
_cell.length_a   1.000
_cell.length_b   1.000
_cell.length_c   1.000
_cell.angle_alpha   90.00
_cell.angle_beta   90.00
_cell.angle_gamma   90.00
#
_symmetry.space_group_name_H-M   'P 1'
#
loop_
_entity.id
_entity.type
_entity.pdbx_description
1 polymer ?
#
loop_
_entity_poly.entity_id
_entity_poly.type
_entity_poly.pdbx_seq_one_letter_code
_entity_poly.pdbx_strand_id
1 'polypeptide(L)'
;MVITSYISVVEKEVEFVEALETICDRMLLYKLHKEKMGISRFAKEESSTMKAINELRDRGVKVELGMPYEMWNTPSVEIVTLKQNCETLREQYEDVIEEWYRNVDRPLLEEYLCKERVLNETENGCLGK
;
A
#
# COMPACT_ATOMS: atom_id res chain seq x y z
N MET A 1 -1.61 -27.77 -28.14
CA MET A 1 -1.69 -27.90 -26.67
C MET A 1 -0.43 -27.39 -25.97
N VAL A 2 0.78 -27.81 -26.36
CA VAL A 2 2.05 -27.32 -25.76
C VAL A 2 2.29 -25.82 -25.98
N ILE A 3 2.05 -25.32 -27.19
CA ILE A 3 2.22 -23.88 -27.51
C ILE A 3 1.25 -23.01 -26.69
N THR A 4 -0.01 -23.43 -26.56
CA THR A 4 -1.01 -22.73 -25.74
C THR A 4 -0.63 -22.71 -24.26
N SER A 5 -0.09 -23.82 -23.74
CA SER A 5 0.42 -23.89 -22.37
C SER A 5 1.62 -22.98 -22.16
N TYR A 6 2.54 -22.89 -23.12
CA TYR A 6 3.71 -22.01 -23.04
C TYR A 6 3.32 -20.53 -23.09
N ILE A 7 2.42 -20.14 -23.99
CA ILE A 7 1.87 -18.77 -24.07
C ILE A 7 1.21 -18.38 -22.74
N SER A 8 0.40 -19.28 -22.15
CA SER A 8 -0.27 -19.00 -20.87
C SER A 8 0.68 -18.87 -19.67
N VAL A 9 1.90 -19.40 -19.76
CA VAL A 9 2.94 -19.20 -18.73
C VAL A 9 3.57 -17.82 -18.90
N VAL A 10 3.94 -17.44 -20.13
CA VAL A 10 4.54 -16.13 -20.42
C VAL A 10 3.58 -14.99 -20.05
N GLU A 11 2.28 -15.11 -20.35
CA GLU A 11 1.28 -14.09 -19.97
C GLU A 11 1.21 -13.88 -18.45
N LYS A 12 1.23 -14.96 -17.66
CA LYS A 12 1.20 -14.87 -16.19
C LYS A 12 2.46 -14.23 -15.61
N GLU A 13 3.62 -14.52 -16.20
CA GLU A 13 4.90 -13.90 -15.79
C GLU A 13 4.85 -12.38 -16.02
N VAL A 14 4.34 -11.95 -17.18
CA VAL A 14 4.21 -10.53 -17.50
C VAL A 14 3.23 -9.84 -16.54
N GLU A 15 2.05 -10.42 -16.31
CA GLU A 15 1.07 -9.88 -15.35
C GLU A 15 1.65 -9.77 -13.93
N PHE A 16 2.47 -10.74 -13.52
CA PHE A 16 3.14 -10.73 -12.23
C PHE A 16 4.15 -9.58 -12.11
N VAL A 17 5.02 -9.40 -13.11
CA VAL A 17 5.99 -8.31 -13.14
C VAL A 17 5.28 -6.96 -13.13
N GLU A 18 4.27 -6.76 -13.96
CA GLU A 18 3.48 -5.51 -13.98
C GLU A 18 2.79 -5.25 -12.63
N ALA A 19 2.29 -6.30 -11.97
CA ALA A 19 1.70 -6.17 -10.65
C ALA A 19 2.75 -5.76 -9.60
N LEU A 20 3.94 -6.37 -9.61
CA LEU A 20 5.03 -6.01 -8.69
C LEU A 20 5.51 -4.57 -8.90
N GLU A 21 5.63 -4.11 -10.15
CA GLU A 21 6.07 -2.76 -10.45
C GLU A 21 5.08 -1.70 -9.94
N THR A 22 3.77 -1.97 -10.08
CA THR A 22 2.72 -0.96 -9.84
C THR A 22 2.06 -1.03 -8.46
N ILE A 23 2.24 -2.11 -7.69
CA ILE A 23 1.51 -2.32 -6.42
C ILE A 23 1.78 -1.22 -5.40
N CYS A 24 3.02 -0.74 -5.31
CA CYS A 24 3.41 0.26 -4.31
C CYS A 24 2.89 1.66 -4.63
N ASP A 25 2.61 1.98 -5.89
CA ASP A 25 1.95 3.25 -6.26
C ASP A 25 0.54 3.35 -5.66
N ARG A 26 -0.10 2.22 -5.40
CA ARG A 26 -1.41 2.19 -4.73
C ARG A 26 -1.36 2.72 -3.30
N MET A 27 -0.18 2.80 -2.67
CA MET A 27 -0.02 3.42 -1.36
C MET A 27 -0.38 4.92 -1.40
N LEU A 28 -0.19 5.59 -2.55
CA LEU A 28 -0.54 7.00 -2.73
C LEU A 28 -2.06 7.26 -2.75
N LEU A 29 -2.87 6.21 -2.87
CA LEU A 29 -4.33 6.31 -2.77
C LEU A 29 -4.81 6.46 -1.32
N TYR A 30 -3.93 6.19 -0.33
CA TYR A 30 -4.25 6.34 1.08
C TYR A 30 -4.06 7.78 1.54
N LYS A 31 -4.83 8.14 2.56
CA LYS A 31 -4.77 9.40 3.28
C LYS A 31 -4.47 9.11 4.75
N LEU A 32 -3.81 10.08 5.39
CA LEU A 32 -3.52 10.01 6.81
C LEU A 32 -4.68 10.58 7.64
N HIS A 33 -5.23 9.74 8.52
CA HIS A 33 -6.21 10.09 9.53
C HIS A 33 -5.49 10.30 10.86
N LYS A 34 -5.25 11.57 11.22
CA LYS A 34 -4.58 11.93 12.49
C LYS A 34 -5.45 11.61 13.72
N GLU A 35 -6.75 11.46 13.52
CA GLU A 35 -7.74 11.12 14.56
C GLU A 35 -7.80 9.62 14.89
N LYS A 36 -7.22 8.76 14.06
CA LYS A 36 -7.21 7.30 14.24
C LYS A 36 -5.85 6.83 14.81
N MET A 37 -5.73 5.54 15.16
CA MET A 37 -4.51 4.95 15.72
C MET A 37 -4.05 3.70 14.94
N GLY A 38 -2.75 3.40 15.00
CA GLY A 38 -2.16 2.24 14.32
C GLY A 38 -2.39 2.25 12.80
N ILE A 39 -2.59 1.06 12.22
CA ILE A 39 -2.83 0.89 10.78
C ILE A 39 -4.11 1.57 10.28
N SER A 40 -5.11 1.73 11.16
CA SER A 40 -6.38 2.38 10.80
C SER A 40 -6.21 3.85 10.42
N ARG A 41 -5.05 4.45 10.72
CA ARG A 41 -4.66 5.80 10.29
C ARG A 41 -4.51 5.94 8.78
N PHE A 42 -4.28 4.85 8.06
CA PHE A 42 -4.14 4.84 6.62
C PHE A 42 -5.45 4.36 6.00
N ALA A 43 -6.22 5.26 5.42
CA ALA A 43 -7.48 4.91 4.79
C ALA A 43 -7.68 5.70 3.50
N LYS A 44 -8.44 5.15 2.54
CA LYS A 44 -8.58 5.78 1.21
C LYS A 44 -9.59 6.92 1.23
N GLU A 45 -10.53 6.88 2.17
CA GLU A 45 -11.50 7.93 2.36
C GLU A 45 -10.88 9.23 2.88
N GLU A 46 -11.57 10.34 2.68
CA GLU A 46 -11.17 11.61 3.27
C GLU A 46 -11.36 11.61 4.80
N SER A 47 -10.39 12.17 5.52
CA SER A 47 -10.44 12.29 6.97
C SER A 47 -11.54 13.23 7.45
N SER A 48 -12.04 12.97 8.65
CA SER A 48 -13.07 13.80 9.27
C SER A 48 -12.62 15.26 9.44
N THR A 49 -11.34 15.45 9.80
CA THR A 49 -10.71 16.77 9.91
C THR A 49 -10.66 17.49 8.57
N MET A 50 -10.24 16.81 7.49
CA MET A 50 -10.12 17.44 6.18
C MET A 50 -11.49 17.79 5.59
N LYS A 51 -12.50 16.94 5.79
CA LYS A 51 -13.90 17.26 5.48
C LYS A 51 -14.36 18.54 6.18
N ALA A 52 -14.17 18.64 7.49
CA ALA A 52 -14.55 19.82 8.26
C ALA A 52 -13.83 21.10 7.80
N ILE A 53 -12.54 20.99 7.47
CA ILE A 53 -11.76 22.11 6.94
C ILE A 53 -12.32 22.56 5.58
N ASN A 54 -12.60 21.63 4.68
CA ASN A 54 -13.18 21.93 3.36
C ASN A 54 -14.56 22.59 3.51
N GLU A 55 -15.42 22.09 4.39
CA GLU A 55 -16.74 22.69 4.67
C GLU A 55 -16.65 24.12 5.21
N LEU A 56 -15.69 24.40 6.11
CA LEU A 56 -15.47 25.74 6.63
C LEU A 56 -15.06 26.71 5.50
N ARG A 57 -14.11 26.29 4.66
CA ARG A 57 -13.67 27.09 3.50
C ARG A 57 -14.83 27.35 2.54
N ASP A 58 -15.64 26.34 2.24
CA ASP A 58 -16.77 26.46 1.29
C ASP A 58 -17.85 27.43 1.81
N ARG A 59 -17.92 27.64 3.13
CA ARG A 59 -18.75 28.68 3.77
C ARG A 59 -18.11 30.07 3.80
N GLY A 60 -16.94 30.25 3.19
CA GLY A 60 -16.21 31.53 3.15
C GLY A 60 -15.38 31.80 4.40
N VAL A 61 -15.20 30.83 5.30
CA VAL A 61 -14.29 30.98 6.44
C VAL A 61 -12.86 30.89 5.93
N LYS A 62 -12.04 31.88 6.29
CA LYS A 62 -10.61 31.87 5.99
C LYS A 62 -9.92 30.80 6.83
N VAL A 63 -9.46 29.72 6.18
CA VAL A 63 -8.66 28.66 6.82
C VAL A 63 -7.22 28.75 6.32
N GLU A 64 -6.27 28.81 7.24
CA GLU A 64 -4.83 28.88 6.94
C GLU A 64 -4.14 27.60 7.43
N LEU A 65 -3.69 26.75 6.50
CA LEU A 65 -2.92 25.53 6.80
C LEU A 65 -1.41 25.73 6.64
N GLY A 66 -0.96 26.94 6.34
CA GLY A 66 0.46 27.23 6.06
C GLY A 66 0.95 26.70 4.70
N MET A 67 0.03 26.30 3.81
CA MET A 67 0.34 25.81 2.45
C MET A 67 -0.76 26.20 1.44
N PRO A 68 -0.39 26.44 0.17
CA PRO A 68 -1.33 26.62 -0.95
C PRO A 68 -2.42 25.56 -1.03
N TYR A 69 -3.61 25.98 -1.44
CA TYR A 69 -4.81 25.13 -1.49
C TYR A 69 -4.63 23.92 -2.41
N GLU A 70 -3.94 24.12 -3.53
CA GLU A 70 -3.67 23.09 -4.54
C GLU A 70 -2.90 21.90 -3.95
N MET A 71 -2.17 22.13 -2.86
CA MET A 71 -1.38 21.10 -2.17
C MET A 71 -2.12 20.40 -1.03
N TRP A 72 -3.36 20.77 -0.70
CA TRP A 72 -4.11 20.15 0.40
C TRP A 72 -4.43 18.67 0.14
N ASN A 73 -4.48 18.27 -1.14
CA ASN A 73 -4.72 16.88 -1.56
C ASN A 73 -3.44 16.12 -1.90
N THR A 74 -2.26 16.74 -1.75
CA THR A 74 -0.98 16.06 -2.00
C THR A 74 -0.73 15.00 -0.94
N PRO A 75 -0.18 13.83 -1.28
CA PRO A 75 0.20 12.81 -0.30
C PRO A 75 1.07 13.39 0.82
N SER A 76 0.75 13.05 2.07
CA SER A 76 1.57 13.47 3.21
C SER A 76 2.90 12.72 3.24
N VAL A 77 3.86 13.21 4.02
CA VAL A 77 5.15 12.54 4.22
C VAL A 77 4.94 11.09 4.67
N GLU A 78 4.01 10.83 5.58
CA GLU A 78 3.69 9.48 6.05
C GLU A 78 3.16 8.56 4.95
N ILE A 79 2.40 9.10 3.97
CA ILE A 79 1.93 8.32 2.81
C ILE A 79 3.07 8.04 1.83
N VAL A 80 3.95 9.01 1.61
CA VAL A 80 5.16 8.81 0.79
C VAL A 80 6.08 7.78 1.45
N THR A 81 6.26 7.85 2.77
CA THR A 81 7.01 6.84 3.54
C THR A 81 6.35 5.47 3.48
N LEU A 82 5.00 5.39 3.51
CA LEU A 82 4.29 4.12 3.31
C LEU A 82 4.60 3.50 1.94
N LYS A 83 4.64 4.31 0.87
CA LYS A 83 5.07 3.86 -0.46
C LYS A 83 6.51 3.36 -0.44
N GLN A 84 7.44 4.14 0.12
CA GLN A 84 8.86 3.77 0.22
C GLN A 84 9.08 2.46 1.00
N ASN A 85 8.30 2.24 2.07
CA ASN A 85 8.35 1.00 2.83
C ASN A 85 7.84 -0.19 2.00
N CYS A 86 6.78 0.00 1.20
CA CYS A 86 6.33 -1.02 0.25
C CYS A 86 7.41 -1.35 -0.79
N GLU A 87 8.06 -0.34 -1.36
CA GLU A 87 9.12 -0.52 -2.36
C GLU A 87 10.31 -1.26 -1.77
N THR A 88 10.74 -0.85 -0.57
CA THR A 88 11.83 -1.52 0.16
C THR A 88 11.49 -2.98 0.45
N LEU A 89 10.26 -3.26 0.91
CA LEU A 89 9.80 -4.63 1.18
C LEU A 89 9.76 -5.46 -0.11
N ARG A 90 9.23 -4.92 -1.20
CA ARG A 90 9.19 -5.59 -2.50
C ARG A 90 10.60 -5.92 -2.98
N GLU A 91 11.50 -4.94 -2.98
CA GLU A 91 12.88 -5.10 -3.47
C GLU A 91 13.66 -6.12 -2.65
N GLN A 92 13.49 -6.14 -1.32
CA GLN A 92 14.18 -7.07 -0.45
C GLN A 92 13.70 -8.52 -0.56
N TYR A 93 12.43 -8.72 -0.92
CA TYR A 93 11.77 -10.02 -0.90
C TYR A 93 11.22 -10.42 -2.28
N GLU A 94 11.74 -9.87 -3.37
CA GLU A 94 11.28 -10.12 -4.73
C GLU A 94 11.35 -11.63 -5.07
N ASP A 95 12.51 -12.25 -4.88
CA ASP A 95 12.73 -13.68 -5.12
C ASP A 95 11.76 -14.56 -4.30
N VAL A 96 11.49 -14.16 -3.06
CA VAL A 96 10.56 -14.85 -2.15
C VAL A 96 9.12 -14.75 -2.66
N ILE A 97 8.71 -13.56 -3.11
CA ILE A 97 7.37 -13.33 -3.64
C ILE A 97 7.20 -14.07 -4.97
N GLU A 98 8.25 -14.16 -5.79
CA GLU A 98 8.27 -14.94 -7.02
C GLU A 98 8.13 -16.45 -6.75
N GLU A 99 8.87 -16.99 -5.78
CA GLU A 99 8.73 -18.39 -5.35
C GLU A 99 7.29 -18.67 -4.87
N TRP A 100 6.72 -17.77 -4.06
CA TRP A 100 5.33 -17.85 -3.62
C TRP A 100 4.35 -17.84 -4.80
N TYR A 101 4.57 -16.99 -5.80
CA TYR A 101 3.70 -16.85 -6.97
C TYR A 101 3.74 -18.10 -7.86
N ARG A 102 4.91 -18.71 -8.03
CA ARG A 102 5.11 -19.95 -8.82
C ARG A 102 4.55 -21.20 -8.14
N ASN A 103 4.29 -21.15 -6.83
CA ASN A 103 3.73 -22.27 -6.09
C ASN A 103 2.25 -22.50 -6.44
N VAL A 104 1.92 -23.74 -6.82
CA VAL A 104 0.54 -24.17 -7.15
C VAL A 104 -0.36 -24.10 -5.92
N ASP A 105 0.15 -24.55 -4.77
CA ASP A 105 -0.57 -24.59 -3.49
C ASP A 105 -0.11 -23.44 -2.59
N ARG A 106 -0.22 -22.22 -3.11
CA ARG A 106 0.30 -21.03 -2.44
C ARG A 106 -0.45 -20.73 -1.12
N PRO A 107 0.26 -20.59 0.01
CA PRO A 107 -0.34 -20.13 1.27
C PRO A 107 -0.79 -18.67 1.19
N LEU A 108 -1.43 -18.15 2.24
CA LEU A 108 -1.68 -16.72 2.34
C LEU A 108 -0.36 -15.95 2.32
N LEU A 109 -0.25 -14.92 1.47
CA LEU A 109 0.97 -14.14 1.33
C LEU A 109 1.41 -13.51 2.66
N GLU A 110 0.46 -13.08 3.49
CA GLU A 110 0.75 -12.51 4.82
C GLU A 110 1.44 -13.51 5.76
N GLU A 111 1.05 -14.79 5.72
CA GLU A 111 1.70 -15.83 6.52
C GLU A 111 3.09 -16.15 5.95
N TYR A 112 3.18 -16.37 4.62
CA TYR A 112 4.42 -16.78 3.97
C TYR A 112 5.49 -15.67 3.93
N LEU A 113 5.10 -14.44 3.61
CA LEU A 113 6.01 -13.31 3.53
C LEU A 113 6.16 -12.66 4.90
N CYS A 114 5.07 -12.13 5.46
CA CYS A 114 5.17 -11.27 6.63
C CYS A 114 5.59 -12.05 7.87
N LYS A 115 4.87 -13.13 8.21
CA LYS A 115 5.11 -13.86 9.46
C LYS A 115 6.37 -14.73 9.44
N GLU A 116 6.63 -15.42 8.33
CA GLU A 116 7.74 -16.38 8.27
C GLU A 116 9.10 -15.74 7.91
N ARG A 117 9.10 -14.58 7.25
CA ARG A 117 10.33 -14.03 6.64
C ARG A 117 10.63 -12.58 7.00
N VAL A 118 9.60 -11.73 7.18
CA VAL A 118 9.79 -10.29 7.43
C VAL A 118 9.79 -9.94 8.91
N LEU A 119 8.82 -10.47 9.66
CA LEU A 119 8.62 -10.17 11.08
C LEU A 119 9.46 -11.11 11.95
N ASN A 120 10.06 -10.58 13.00
CA ASN A 120 10.69 -11.40 14.02
C ASN A 120 9.63 -12.03 14.95
N GLU A 121 10.00 -13.05 15.73
CA GLU A 121 9.07 -13.80 16.60
C GLU A 121 8.27 -12.91 17.57
N THR A 122 8.86 -11.79 18.01
CA THR A 122 8.24 -10.80 18.91
C THR A 122 7.29 -9.82 18.22
N GLU A 123 7.32 -9.76 16.89
CA GLU A 123 6.59 -8.77 16.07
C GLU A 123 5.32 -9.37 15.45
N ASN A 124 5.04 -10.65 15.67
CA ASN A 124 3.83 -11.33 15.17
C ASN A 124 2.52 -10.68 15.62
N GLY A 125 2.53 -9.95 16.74
CA GLY A 125 1.37 -9.16 17.19
C GLY A 125 0.95 -8.06 16.22
N CYS A 126 1.83 -7.64 15.29
CA CYS A 126 1.54 -6.64 14.27
C CYS A 126 0.54 -7.10 13.21
N LEU A 127 0.36 -8.41 13.01
CA LEU A 127 -0.61 -8.98 12.06
C LEU A 127 -2.02 -9.12 12.67
N GLY A 128 -2.22 -8.71 13.93
CA GLY A 128 -3.52 -8.70 14.57
C GLY A 128 -4.45 -7.65 13.94
N LYS A 129 -5.68 -8.07 13.60
CA LYS A 129 -6.78 -7.20 13.15
C LYS A 129 -7.29 -6.26 14.23
#